data_AF-A0A150WLR0-F1
#
_entry.id   AF-A0A150WLR0-F1
#
_cell.length_a   1.000
_cell.length_b   1.000
_cell.length_c   1.000
_cell.angle_alpha   90.00
_cell.angle_beta   90.00
_cell.angle_gamma   90.00
#
_symmetry.space_group_name_H-M   'P 1'
#
loop_
_entity.id
_entity.type
_entity.pdbx_description
1 polymer ?
#
loop_
_entity_poly.entity_id
_entity_poly.type
_entity_poly.pdbx_seq_one_letter_code
_entity_poly.pdbx_strand_id
1 'polypeptide(L)'
;MRSIVNLQITMLAAGLSILALSSCGPRGNNPNVEIIQDMMESPAIKAQEYDENSPHGSGMRVPPEHTAPVGFEPYKYGNDVEAASKGLKNPLAGQTEDDIILTGQKYYETNCAVCHGFKGEGGEAAKSVVSSKMALKPPAVVSDKVKGWTDGHLYHVITMGQGVMGPYASHVPQKYRWQVVNYIRFLEKQAK
;
A
#
# COMPACT_ATOMS: atom_id res chain seq x y z
N MET A 1 61.21 9.61 14.01
CA MET A 1 60.10 8.65 13.78
C MET A 1 58.72 9.31 13.78
N ARG A 2 58.28 10.00 14.85
CA ARG A 2 56.93 10.63 14.90
C ARG A 2 56.63 11.62 13.76
N SER A 3 57.60 12.43 13.33
CA SER A 3 57.42 13.39 12.22
C SER A 3 57.18 12.72 10.85
N ILE A 4 57.87 11.60 10.58
CA ILE A 4 57.73 10.83 9.33
C ILE A 4 56.38 10.10 9.29
N VAL A 5 55.95 9.55 10.43
CA VAL A 5 54.63 8.89 10.57
C VAL A 5 53.50 9.90 10.40
N ASN A 6 53.61 11.10 10.99
CA ASN A 6 52.62 12.17 10.82
C ASN A 6 52.52 12.66 9.37
N LEU A 7 53.65 12.75 8.65
CA LEU A 7 53.68 13.14 7.24
C LEU A 7 53.07 12.06 6.32
N GLN A 8 53.25 10.78 6.65
CA GLN A 8 52.62 9.68 5.92
C GLN A 8 51.10 9.64 6.15
N ILE A 9 50.63 9.88 7.38
CA ILE A 9 49.19 9.93 7.70
C ILE A 9 48.51 11.10 6.99
N THR A 10 49.13 12.28 6.94
CA THR A 10 48.55 13.43 6.23
C THR A 10 48.50 13.22 4.72
N MET A 11 49.52 12.58 4.11
CA MET A 11 49.47 12.23 2.69
C MET A 11 48.40 11.19 2.37
N LEU A 12 48.22 10.18 3.23
CA LEU A 12 47.14 9.20 3.09
C LEU A 12 45.75 9.83 3.22
N ALA A 13 45.57 10.74 4.18
CA ALA A 13 44.31 11.48 4.36
C ALA A 13 44.01 12.43 3.19
N ALA A 14 45.03 13.11 2.66
CA ALA A 14 44.90 13.94 1.47
C ALA A 14 44.56 13.11 0.23
N GLY A 15 45.23 11.96 0.03
CA GLY A 15 44.93 11.03 -1.06
C GLY A 15 43.49 10.49 -0.98
N LEU A 16 43.05 10.08 0.21
CA LEU A 16 41.68 9.59 0.43
C LEU A 16 40.63 10.68 0.20
N SER A 17 40.93 11.93 0.55
CA SER A 17 40.04 13.08 0.32
C SER A 17 39.90 13.42 -1.16
N ILE A 18 40.99 13.33 -1.94
CA ILE A 18 40.97 13.53 -3.40
C ILE A 18 40.17 12.40 -4.09
N LEU A 19 40.31 11.16 -3.62
CA LEU A 19 39.51 10.01 -4.07
C LEU A 19 38.02 10.13 -3.73
N ALA A 20 37.68 10.74 -2.59
CA ALA A 20 36.28 10.97 -2.21
C ALA A 20 35.62 12.07 -3.08
N LEU A 21 36.39 13.07 -3.52
CA LEU A 21 35.89 14.18 -4.35
C LEU A 21 35.73 13.79 -5.83
N SER A 22 36.40 12.74 -6.31
CA SER A 22 36.25 12.24 -7.68
C SER A 22 35.06 11.29 -7.90
N SER A 23 34.30 10.96 -6.83
CA SER A 23 33.06 10.19 -6.96
C SER A 23 31.92 10.98 -7.62
N CYS A 24 32.07 12.31 -7.76
CA CYS A 24 31.16 13.15 -8.55
C CYS A 24 31.63 13.17 -10.02
N GLY A 25 31.05 12.29 -10.85
CA GLY A 25 31.25 12.35 -12.28
C GLY A 25 30.75 13.68 -12.89
N PRO A 26 31.30 14.12 -14.04
CA PRO A 26 30.97 15.42 -14.66
C PRO A 26 29.52 15.54 -15.13
N ARG A 27 28.72 14.45 -15.06
CA ARG A 27 27.34 14.39 -15.54
C ARG A 27 26.27 14.68 -14.47
N GLY A 28 26.63 14.81 -13.19
CA GLY A 28 25.68 15.16 -12.13
C GLY A 28 24.44 14.25 -12.10
N ASN A 29 23.24 14.85 -12.12
CA ASN A 29 21.94 14.16 -12.07
C ASN A 29 21.36 13.81 -13.46
N ASN A 30 22.14 13.89 -14.53
CA ASN A 30 21.64 13.54 -15.87
C ASN A 30 21.66 12.02 -16.07
N PRO A 31 20.65 11.44 -16.78
CA PRO A 31 20.70 10.06 -17.23
C PRO A 31 21.99 9.73 -17.99
N ASN A 32 22.35 8.44 -17.99
CA ASN A 32 23.56 7.99 -18.67
C ASN A 32 23.44 8.16 -20.19
N VAL A 33 24.58 8.22 -20.88
CA VAL A 33 24.59 8.20 -22.35
C VAL A 33 24.37 6.78 -22.80
N GLU A 34 23.24 6.58 -23.43
CA GLU A 34 22.91 5.37 -24.13
C GLU A 34 23.33 5.51 -25.59
N ILE A 35 24.40 4.78 -25.95
CA ILE A 35 25.06 4.87 -27.27
C ILE A 35 24.20 4.29 -28.38
N ILE A 36 23.33 3.34 -28.07
CA ILE A 36 22.40 2.69 -29.00
C ILE A 36 21.00 2.94 -28.45
N GLN A 37 20.23 3.75 -29.17
CA GLN A 37 18.86 4.15 -28.82
C GLN A 37 17.79 3.37 -29.57
N ASP A 38 18.21 2.51 -30.52
CA ASP A 38 17.28 1.76 -31.34
C ASP A 38 16.45 0.83 -30.45
N MET A 39 15.13 1.05 -30.47
CA MET A 39 14.14 0.33 -29.66
C MET A 39 14.27 0.49 -28.13
N MET A 40 15.03 1.47 -27.62
CA MET A 40 15.06 1.79 -26.18
C MET A 40 13.75 2.43 -25.75
N GLU A 41 13.28 3.40 -26.54
CA GLU A 41 11.96 3.99 -26.43
C GLU A 41 11.05 3.38 -27.49
N SER A 42 9.89 2.89 -27.06
CA SER A 42 8.94 2.23 -27.95
C SER A 42 7.97 3.25 -28.53
N PRO A 43 7.59 3.16 -29.82
CA PRO A 43 6.49 3.98 -30.34
C PRO A 43 5.14 3.64 -29.70
N ALA A 44 5.01 2.48 -29.05
CA ALA A 44 3.81 2.08 -28.34
C ALA A 44 3.84 2.55 -26.89
N ILE A 45 2.94 3.48 -26.57
CA ILE A 45 2.75 4.05 -25.22
C ILE A 45 2.47 2.93 -24.21
N LYS A 46 3.29 2.84 -23.16
CA LYS A 46 3.11 1.92 -22.04
C LYS A 46 2.09 2.48 -21.05
N ALA A 47 1.55 1.59 -20.20
CA ALA A 47 0.44 1.92 -19.31
C ALA A 47 0.69 3.21 -18.50
N GLN A 48 1.82 3.33 -17.82
CA GLN A 48 2.15 4.49 -16.97
C GLN A 48 3.07 5.50 -17.65
N GLU A 49 3.18 5.45 -18.97
CA GLU A 49 4.00 6.38 -19.75
C GLU A 49 3.29 7.72 -19.96
N TYR A 50 4.06 8.76 -20.24
CA TYR A 50 3.52 10.07 -20.57
C TYR A 50 2.93 10.08 -21.98
N ASP A 51 1.70 10.58 -22.13
CA ASP A 51 1.03 10.78 -23.43
C ASP A 51 0.60 12.24 -23.57
N GLU A 52 1.25 12.99 -24.46
CA GLU A 52 0.94 14.39 -24.73
C GLU A 52 -0.49 14.63 -25.22
N ASN A 53 -1.11 13.63 -25.84
CA ASN A 53 -2.47 13.72 -26.38
C ASN A 53 -3.54 13.32 -25.35
N SER A 54 -3.14 12.95 -24.14
CA SER A 54 -4.03 12.59 -23.04
C SER A 54 -4.39 13.83 -22.21
N PRO A 55 -5.66 14.02 -21.81
CA PRO A 55 -6.09 15.17 -20.99
C PRO A 55 -5.30 15.41 -19.70
N HIS A 56 -4.60 14.40 -19.18
CA HIS A 56 -3.79 14.46 -17.97
C HIS A 56 -2.34 14.01 -18.17
N GLY A 57 -1.89 13.91 -19.42
CA GLY A 57 -0.52 13.46 -19.73
C GLY A 57 -0.25 11.98 -19.41
N SER A 58 -1.26 11.18 -19.04
CA SER A 58 -1.09 9.77 -18.69
C SER A 58 -1.52 8.86 -19.83
N GLY A 59 -0.71 7.84 -20.13
CA GLY A 59 -1.07 6.75 -21.03
C GLY A 59 -2.27 5.94 -20.53
N MET A 60 -2.54 5.91 -19.22
CA MET A 60 -3.77 5.32 -18.68
C MET A 60 -4.94 6.29 -18.84
N ARG A 61 -5.99 5.83 -19.50
CA ARG A 61 -7.27 6.54 -19.61
C ARG A 61 -8.28 5.98 -18.63
N VAL A 62 -9.12 6.85 -18.09
CA VAL A 62 -10.23 6.44 -17.22
C VAL A 62 -11.30 5.80 -18.12
N PRO A 63 -11.78 4.57 -17.80
CA PRO A 63 -12.86 3.95 -18.55
C PRO A 63 -14.16 4.77 -18.41
N PRO A 64 -15.05 4.77 -19.41
CA PRO A 64 -16.34 5.44 -19.30
C PRO A 64 -17.13 4.96 -18.08
N GLU A 65 -17.90 5.86 -17.48
CA GLU A 65 -18.74 5.54 -16.33
C GLU A 65 -19.73 4.40 -16.67
N HIS A 66 -20.07 3.61 -15.66
CA HIS A 66 -21.01 2.47 -15.76
C HIS A 66 -20.58 1.33 -16.70
N THR A 67 -19.31 1.28 -17.12
CA THR A 67 -18.77 0.12 -17.83
C THR A 67 -18.41 -1.02 -16.86
N ALA A 68 -18.72 -2.26 -17.25
CA ALA A 68 -18.39 -3.46 -16.47
C ALA A 68 -17.46 -4.37 -17.30
N PRO A 69 -16.29 -4.78 -16.77
CA PRO A 69 -15.42 -5.70 -17.47
C PRO A 69 -16.01 -7.12 -17.52
N VAL A 70 -15.68 -7.87 -18.57
CA VAL A 70 -16.11 -9.26 -18.72
C VAL A 70 -15.57 -10.12 -17.56
N GLY A 71 -16.45 -10.88 -16.91
CA GLY A 71 -16.10 -11.76 -15.79
C GLY A 71 -15.90 -11.05 -14.45
N PHE A 72 -16.20 -9.74 -14.37
CA PHE A 72 -16.16 -8.99 -13.12
C PHE A 72 -17.57 -8.53 -12.74
N GLU A 73 -18.00 -8.90 -11.53
CA GLU A 73 -19.28 -8.47 -10.96
C GLU A 73 -19.08 -7.20 -10.12
N PRO A 74 -19.60 -6.04 -10.56
CA PRO A 74 -19.47 -4.80 -9.82
C PRO A 74 -20.10 -4.87 -8.44
N TYR A 75 -19.48 -4.16 -7.49
CA TYR A 75 -20.01 -4.04 -6.14
C TYR A 75 -21.36 -3.29 -6.14
N LYS A 76 -22.41 -3.94 -5.61
CA LYS A 76 -23.80 -3.52 -5.80
C LYS A 76 -24.31 -2.45 -4.84
N TYR A 77 -23.62 -2.23 -3.72
CA TYR A 77 -24.17 -1.45 -2.61
C TYR A 77 -23.75 0.02 -2.61
N GLY A 78 -22.91 0.46 -3.55
CA GLY A 78 -22.47 1.85 -3.64
C GLY A 78 -21.98 2.38 -2.29
N ASN A 79 -22.48 3.54 -1.86
CA ASN A 79 -22.16 4.16 -0.56
C ASN A 79 -23.11 3.74 0.58
N ASP A 80 -23.99 2.77 0.38
CA ASP A 80 -24.98 2.33 1.38
C ASP A 80 -24.42 1.19 2.24
N VAL A 81 -23.90 1.55 3.42
CA VAL A 81 -23.36 0.60 4.39
C VAL A 81 -24.44 -0.28 5.03
N GLU A 82 -25.66 0.21 5.17
CA GLU A 82 -26.76 -0.52 5.82
C GLU A 82 -27.28 -1.63 4.92
N ALA A 83 -27.45 -1.33 3.63
CA ALA A 83 -27.80 -2.32 2.63
C ALA A 83 -26.68 -3.39 2.49
N ALA A 84 -25.41 -2.97 2.50
CA ALA A 84 -24.28 -3.89 2.46
C ALA A 84 -24.23 -4.80 3.70
N SER A 85 -24.46 -4.24 4.88
CA SER A 85 -24.44 -4.99 6.15
C SER A 85 -25.52 -6.06 6.23
N LYS A 86 -26.67 -5.83 5.60
CA LYS A 86 -27.79 -6.78 5.54
C LYS A 86 -27.66 -7.79 4.40
N GLY A 87 -27.16 -7.33 3.24
CA GLY A 87 -27.17 -8.10 2.00
C GLY A 87 -25.92 -8.94 1.76
N LEU A 88 -24.76 -8.55 2.29
CA LEU A 88 -23.52 -9.31 2.13
C LEU A 88 -23.39 -10.38 3.21
N LYS A 89 -23.17 -11.61 2.76
CA LYS A 89 -22.82 -12.75 3.61
C LYS A 89 -21.42 -13.21 3.25
N ASN A 90 -20.58 -13.36 4.27
CA ASN A 90 -19.23 -13.87 4.10
C ASN A 90 -19.28 -15.38 3.77
N PRO A 91 -18.88 -15.79 2.56
CA PRO A 91 -18.89 -17.21 2.17
C PRO A 91 -17.79 -18.01 2.89
N LEU A 92 -16.80 -17.33 3.47
CA LEU A 92 -15.69 -17.91 4.20
C LEU A 92 -15.85 -17.73 5.72
N ALA A 93 -17.05 -17.41 6.20
CA ALA A 93 -17.27 -17.13 7.62
C ALA A 93 -16.88 -18.34 8.49
N GLY A 94 -16.05 -18.10 9.49
CA GLY A 94 -15.61 -19.14 10.45
C GLY A 94 -14.52 -20.08 9.94
N GLN A 95 -14.14 -19.96 8.66
CA GLN A 95 -13.01 -20.69 8.08
C GLN A 95 -11.69 -20.13 8.63
N THR A 96 -10.80 -21.02 9.04
CA THR A 96 -9.50 -20.70 9.67
C THR A 96 -8.35 -21.50 9.06
N GLU A 97 -8.56 -22.03 7.86
CA GLU A 97 -7.56 -22.70 7.05
C GLU A 97 -6.40 -21.73 6.76
N ASP A 98 -5.18 -22.26 6.73
CA ASP A 98 -3.97 -21.46 6.62
C ASP A 98 -3.96 -20.60 5.35
N ASP A 99 -4.48 -21.09 4.23
CA ASP A 99 -4.53 -20.34 2.97
C ASP A 99 -5.41 -19.09 3.07
N ILE A 100 -6.54 -19.17 3.79
CA ILE A 100 -7.47 -18.07 4.02
C ILE A 100 -6.84 -17.04 4.97
N ILE A 101 -6.34 -17.50 6.11
CA ILE A 101 -5.79 -16.63 7.15
C ILE A 101 -4.49 -15.95 6.67
N LEU A 102 -3.57 -16.68 6.03
CA LEU A 102 -2.33 -16.11 5.52
C LEU A 102 -2.57 -15.15 4.36
N THR A 103 -3.55 -15.42 3.49
CA THR A 103 -3.95 -14.45 2.45
C THR A 103 -4.51 -13.18 3.09
N GLY A 104 -5.40 -13.32 4.07
CA GLY A 104 -5.95 -12.20 4.82
C GLY A 104 -4.88 -11.38 5.54
N GLN A 105 -3.95 -12.07 6.21
CA GLN A 105 -2.78 -11.48 6.88
C GLN A 105 -1.96 -10.67 5.90
N LYS A 106 -1.57 -11.25 4.76
CA LYS A 106 -0.77 -10.56 3.74
C LYS A 106 -1.41 -9.23 3.33
N TYR A 107 -2.70 -9.23 2.99
CA TYR A 107 -3.38 -8.01 2.57
C TYR A 107 -3.60 -7.03 3.72
N TYR A 108 -3.88 -7.52 4.94
CA TYR A 108 -4.02 -6.68 6.12
C TYR A 108 -2.70 -5.99 6.50
N GLU A 109 -1.60 -6.74 6.58
CA GLU A 109 -0.28 -6.20 6.93
C GLU A 109 0.23 -5.20 5.89
N THR A 110 -0.04 -5.45 4.60
CA THR A 110 0.37 -4.56 3.52
C THR A 110 -0.43 -3.25 3.50
N ASN A 111 -1.75 -3.31 3.75
CA ASN A 111 -2.65 -2.18 3.46
C ASN A 111 -3.28 -1.54 4.70
N CYS A 112 -3.50 -2.31 5.77
CA CYS A 112 -4.31 -1.91 6.92
C CYS A 112 -3.45 -1.67 8.17
N ALA A 113 -2.45 -2.53 8.42
CA ALA A 113 -1.60 -2.46 9.61
C ALA A 113 -0.81 -1.15 9.70
N VAL A 114 -0.53 -0.51 8.56
CA VAL A 114 0.10 0.82 8.51
C VAL A 114 -0.70 1.87 9.28
N CYS A 115 -2.01 1.75 9.41
CA CYS A 115 -2.83 2.67 10.21
C CYS A 115 -3.40 2.00 11.47
N HIS A 116 -3.87 0.75 11.35
CA HIS A 116 -4.55 0.04 12.43
C HIS A 116 -3.63 -0.81 13.33
N GLY A 117 -2.35 -0.93 12.99
CA GLY A 117 -1.37 -1.75 13.70
C GLY A 117 -1.46 -3.23 13.34
N PHE A 118 -0.37 -3.97 13.54
CA PHE A 118 -0.29 -5.40 13.20
C PHE A 118 -1.27 -6.26 14.00
N LYS A 119 -1.57 -5.88 15.25
CA LYS A 119 -2.55 -6.56 16.10
C LYS A 119 -3.94 -5.90 16.08
N GLY A 120 -4.11 -4.86 15.26
CA GLY A 120 -5.39 -4.17 15.15
C GLY A 120 -5.72 -3.22 16.29
N GLU A 121 -4.73 -2.78 17.06
CA GLU A 121 -4.87 -1.95 18.25
C GLU A 121 -5.37 -0.53 17.94
N GLY A 122 -5.18 -0.03 16.72
CA GLY A 122 -5.55 1.34 16.32
C GLY A 122 -4.88 2.46 17.12
N GLY A 123 -5.20 3.71 16.78
CA GLY A 123 -4.71 4.91 17.47
C GLY A 123 -3.22 4.93 17.76
N GLU A 124 -2.82 5.45 18.92
CA GLU A 124 -1.40 5.44 19.34
C GLU A 124 -0.91 4.01 19.67
N ALA A 125 -1.83 3.13 20.09
CA ALA A 125 -1.50 1.75 20.48
C ALA A 125 -1.01 0.91 19.29
N ALA A 126 -1.40 1.27 18.06
CA ALA A 126 -0.90 0.68 16.82
C ALA A 126 0.62 0.84 16.62
N LYS A 127 1.27 1.76 17.36
CA LYS A 127 2.70 2.10 17.25
C LYS A 127 3.13 2.40 15.80
N SER A 128 2.19 2.89 14.99
CA SER A 128 2.44 3.30 13.63
C SER A 128 2.79 4.78 13.56
N VAL A 129 3.84 5.10 12.80
CA VAL A 129 4.21 6.48 12.45
C VAL A 129 3.07 7.19 11.73
N VAL A 130 2.31 6.49 10.88
CA VAL A 130 1.18 7.10 10.18
C VAL A 130 0.06 7.41 11.18
N SER A 131 -0.36 6.43 11.99
CA SER A 131 -1.46 6.60 12.95
C SER A 131 -1.20 7.74 13.94
N SER A 132 0.02 7.84 14.49
CA SER A 132 0.39 8.91 15.45
C SER A 132 0.36 10.33 14.86
N LYS A 133 0.45 10.46 13.54
CA LYS A 133 0.42 11.75 12.82
C LYS A 133 -0.96 12.11 12.28
N MET A 134 -1.93 11.19 12.33
CA MET A 134 -3.30 11.48 11.91
C MET A 134 -4.04 12.31 12.96
N ALA A 135 -4.73 13.36 12.50
CA ALA A 135 -5.57 14.20 13.36
C ALA A 135 -6.75 13.41 13.96
N LEU A 136 -7.41 12.60 13.12
CA LEU A 136 -8.39 11.61 13.54
C LEU A 136 -7.74 10.24 13.54
N LYS A 137 -7.55 9.70 14.74
CA LYS A 137 -6.90 8.41 14.95
C LYS A 137 -7.79 7.26 14.48
N PRO A 138 -7.24 6.28 13.75
CA PRO A 138 -7.98 5.10 13.33
C PRO A 138 -8.45 4.31 14.57
N PRO A 139 -9.69 3.80 14.59
CA PRO A 139 -10.17 2.97 15.69
C PRO A 139 -9.42 1.63 15.74
N ALA A 140 -9.39 1.02 16.91
CA ALA A 140 -8.95 -0.37 17.05
C ALA A 140 -9.93 -1.28 16.29
N VAL A 141 -9.44 -2.07 15.36
CA VAL A 141 -10.26 -3.06 14.65
C VAL A 141 -10.68 -4.20 15.59
N VAL A 142 -9.98 -4.38 16.71
CA VAL A 142 -10.33 -5.34 17.76
C VAL A 142 -11.22 -4.75 18.87
N SER A 143 -11.74 -3.52 18.71
CA SER A 143 -12.65 -2.91 19.69
C SER A 143 -14.02 -3.60 19.72
N ASP A 144 -14.72 -3.54 20.85
CA ASP A 144 -16.06 -4.14 20.99
C ASP A 144 -17.08 -3.54 20.01
N LYS A 145 -16.92 -2.26 19.64
CA LYS A 145 -17.72 -1.61 18.61
C LYS A 145 -17.57 -2.32 17.26
N VAL A 146 -16.33 -2.59 16.83
CA VAL A 146 -16.04 -3.22 15.52
C VAL A 146 -16.37 -4.72 15.55
N LYS A 147 -16.13 -5.39 16.68
CA LYS A 147 -16.59 -6.77 16.90
C LYS A 147 -18.10 -6.92 16.69
N GLY A 148 -18.89 -5.91 17.09
CA GLY A 148 -20.33 -5.86 16.91
C GLY A 148 -20.80 -5.62 15.46
N TRP A 149 -19.91 -5.26 14.53
CA TRP A 149 -20.26 -5.07 13.13
C TRP A 149 -20.49 -6.40 12.42
N THR A 150 -21.28 -6.40 11.35
CA THR A 150 -21.42 -7.57 10.48
C THR A 150 -20.20 -7.73 9.58
N ASP A 151 -19.94 -8.93 9.08
CA ASP A 151 -18.87 -9.14 8.10
C ASP A 151 -19.12 -8.33 6.81
N GLY A 152 -20.39 -8.12 6.44
CA GLY A 152 -20.79 -7.26 5.32
C GLY A 152 -20.41 -5.80 5.53
N HIS A 153 -20.54 -5.29 6.75
CA HIS A 153 -20.08 -3.94 7.12
C HIS A 153 -18.57 -3.81 6.92
N LEU A 154 -17.79 -4.76 7.46
CA LEU A 154 -16.33 -4.75 7.32
C LEU A 154 -15.91 -4.79 5.85
N TYR A 155 -16.55 -5.64 5.05
CA TYR A 155 -16.32 -5.72 3.60
C TYR A 155 -16.62 -4.39 2.90
N HIS A 156 -17.71 -3.73 3.27
CA HIS A 156 -18.10 -2.43 2.72
C HIS A 156 -17.05 -1.36 3.04
N VAL A 157 -16.60 -1.27 4.29
CA VAL A 157 -15.59 -0.29 4.71
C VAL A 157 -14.27 -0.50 3.97
N ILE A 158 -13.85 -1.74 3.74
CA ILE A 158 -12.67 -2.03 2.90
C ILE A 158 -12.89 -1.57 1.45
N THR A 159 -14.11 -1.75 0.93
CA THR A 159 -14.42 -1.45 -0.47
C THR A 159 -14.57 0.05 -0.73
N MET A 160 -15.35 0.75 0.08
CA MET A 160 -15.79 2.12 -0.16
C MET A 160 -15.17 3.14 0.79
N GLY A 161 -14.49 2.69 1.84
CA GLY A 161 -13.98 3.54 2.90
C GLY A 161 -15.06 3.91 3.92
N GLN A 162 -14.67 4.68 4.94
CA GLN A 162 -15.57 5.23 5.94
C GLN A 162 -14.93 6.46 6.61
N GLY A 163 -15.64 7.60 6.59
CA GLY A 163 -15.13 8.84 7.18
C GLY A 163 -13.84 9.30 6.50
N VAL A 164 -12.73 9.32 7.26
CA VAL A 164 -11.39 9.69 6.74
C VAL A 164 -10.63 8.52 6.10
N MET A 165 -11.11 7.28 6.27
CA MET A 165 -10.52 6.12 5.62
C MET A 165 -11.04 6.07 4.17
N GLY A 166 -10.14 6.28 3.20
CA GLY A 166 -10.47 6.15 1.78
C GLY A 166 -10.78 4.70 1.35
N PRO A 167 -11.28 4.50 0.13
CA PRO A 167 -11.58 3.17 -0.40
C PRO A 167 -10.29 2.38 -0.69
N TYR A 168 -10.27 1.11 -0.30
CA TYR A 168 -9.14 0.19 -0.58
C TYR A 168 -9.45 -0.78 -1.74
N ALA A 169 -10.53 -0.57 -2.49
CA ALA A 169 -10.96 -1.45 -3.57
C ALA A 169 -9.90 -1.71 -4.65
N SER A 170 -9.02 -0.74 -4.93
CA SER A 170 -7.91 -0.84 -5.88
C SER A 170 -6.69 -1.59 -5.35
N HIS A 171 -6.51 -1.63 -4.02
CA HIS A 171 -5.37 -2.26 -3.35
C HIS A 171 -5.67 -3.70 -2.92
N VAL A 172 -6.93 -3.97 -2.56
CA VAL A 172 -7.40 -5.32 -2.18
C VAL A 172 -8.43 -5.80 -3.22
N PRO A 173 -8.03 -6.72 -4.12
CA PRO A 173 -8.94 -7.27 -5.13
C PRO A 173 -10.19 -7.89 -4.49
N GLN A 174 -11.34 -7.76 -5.15
CA GLN A 174 -12.65 -8.24 -4.66
C GLN A 174 -12.62 -9.70 -4.17
N LYS A 175 -11.85 -10.55 -4.87
CA LYS A 175 -11.63 -11.97 -4.55
C LYS A 175 -11.03 -12.21 -3.15
N TYR A 176 -10.21 -11.29 -2.65
CA TYR A 176 -9.42 -11.47 -1.42
C TYR A 176 -9.95 -10.67 -0.22
N ARG A 177 -10.97 -9.84 -0.41
CA ARG A 177 -11.51 -8.99 0.66
C ARG A 177 -12.14 -9.81 1.80
N TRP A 178 -12.72 -10.97 1.52
CA TRP A 178 -13.28 -11.85 2.56
C TRP A 178 -12.21 -12.46 3.46
N GLN A 179 -11.05 -12.80 2.91
CA GLN A 179 -9.91 -13.28 3.66
C GLN A 179 -9.39 -12.20 4.63
N VAL A 180 -9.38 -10.93 4.21
CA VAL A 180 -9.05 -9.80 5.10
C VAL A 180 -10.07 -9.69 6.23
N VAL A 181 -11.37 -9.79 5.94
CA VAL A 181 -12.43 -9.79 6.96
C VAL A 181 -12.21 -10.94 7.96
N ASN A 182 -11.93 -12.16 7.48
CA ASN A 182 -11.63 -13.30 8.35
C ASN A 182 -10.37 -13.08 9.20
N TYR A 183 -9.33 -12.46 8.64
CA TYR A 183 -8.14 -12.13 9.41
C TYR A 183 -8.43 -11.09 10.50
N ILE A 184 -9.28 -10.09 10.25
CA ILE A 184 -9.75 -9.17 11.30
C ILE A 184 -10.48 -9.95 12.40
N ARG A 185 -11.38 -10.88 12.04
CA ARG A 185 -12.06 -11.76 13.02
C ARG A 185 -11.09 -12.65 13.80
N PHE A 186 -10.00 -13.08 13.15
CA PHE A 186 -8.93 -13.82 13.81
C PHE A 186 -8.19 -12.95 14.84
N LEU A 187 -7.82 -11.72 14.49
CA LEU A 187 -7.23 -10.76 15.43
C LEU A 187 -8.16 -10.46 16.61
N GLU A 188 -9.47 -10.29 16.37
CA GLU A 188 -10.47 -10.08 17.42
C GLU A 188 -10.52 -11.22 18.45
N LYS A 189 -10.29 -12.47 18.00
CA LYS A 189 -10.23 -13.65 18.89
C LYS A 189 -8.93 -13.71 19.68
N GLN A 190 -7.82 -13.25 19.10
CA GLN A 190 -6.51 -13.23 19.75
C GLN A 190 -6.34 -12.10 20.76
N ALA A 191 -7.05 -10.98 20.58
CA ALA A 191 -7.03 -9.83 21.48
C ALA A 191 -7.83 -10.03 22.78
N LYS A 192 -8.20 -11.28 23.11
CA LYS A 192 -8.85 -11.65 24.38
C LYS A 192 -7.83 -11.75 25.51
#